data_AF-A0A914X599-F1
#
_entry.id   AF-A0A914X599-F1
#
_cell.length_a   1.000
_cell.length_b   1.000
_cell.length_c   1.000
_cell.angle_alpha   90.00
_cell.angle_beta   90.00
_cell.angle_gamma   90.00
#
_symmetry.space_group_name_H-M   'P 1'
#
loop_
_entity.id
_entity.type
_entity.pdbx_description
1 polymer ?
#
loop_
_entity_poly.entity_id
_entity_poly.type
_entity_poly.pdbx_seq_one_letter_code
_entity_poly.pdbx_strand_id
1 'polypeptide(L)'
;MDTFAIGTGTLEKKPLPKEEKRAQLYYRAGDYPTPLKALLFGVQQLIVCSSGLLVTPYILSTIACAGTATATIRVKLIATTLVVSGIATLLQNVLGVRLALLQGPSFAYFAPIYAFEQLPEFKCNATPTDDVPEEDYLIRLRLLQGGLIGSSIIQTLIGLTGLIGLLTRFIGPLTIAPLMLLLSLSNMKMCMEYSEKHWVSLM
;
A
#
# COMPACT_ATOMS: atom_id res chain seq x y z
N MET A 1 52.91 4.72 -10.06
CA MET A 1 53.00 6.17 -10.32
C MET A 1 52.62 6.40 -11.76
N ASP A 2 51.98 7.53 -12.00
CA ASP A 2 51.64 8.13 -13.29
C ASP A 2 50.36 7.64 -14.00
N THR A 3 49.53 8.46 -14.64
CA THR A 3 49.24 9.90 -14.59
C THR A 3 47.93 10.07 -15.38
N PHE A 4 47.08 10.94 -14.86
CA PHE A 4 45.92 11.58 -15.47
C PHE A 4 46.12 11.98 -16.95
N ALA A 5 45.22 11.56 -17.85
CA ALA A 5 45.14 12.10 -19.21
C ALA A 5 43.74 12.68 -19.46
N ILE A 6 43.63 14.00 -19.35
CA ILE A 6 42.59 14.81 -19.97
C ILE A 6 42.84 14.77 -21.49
N GLY A 7 41.91 14.19 -22.23
CA GLY A 7 41.84 14.29 -23.69
C GLY A 7 40.62 15.10 -24.09
N THR A 8 40.84 16.37 -24.41
CA THR A 8 39.91 17.23 -25.14
C THR A 8 39.75 16.70 -26.57
N GLY A 9 38.54 16.28 -26.94
CA GLY A 9 38.23 15.77 -28.28
C GLY A 9 36.73 15.85 -28.57
N THR A 10 36.35 16.91 -29.28
CA THR A 10 35.19 17.07 -30.19
C THR A 10 34.07 16.02 -30.15
N LEU A 11 32.86 16.51 -29.88
CA LEU A 11 31.56 15.83 -30.01
C LEU A 11 31.32 15.29 -31.44
N GLU A 12 31.80 14.08 -31.72
CA GLU A 12 31.34 13.32 -32.88
C GLU A 12 30.11 12.49 -32.47
N LYS A 13 28.93 12.90 -32.95
CA LYS A 13 27.68 12.14 -32.83
C LYS A 13 27.82 10.82 -33.60
N LYS A 14 28.29 9.77 -32.93
CA LYS A 14 28.16 8.40 -33.41
C LYS A 14 26.68 8.03 -33.40
N PRO A 15 26.04 7.70 -34.54
CA PRO A 15 24.65 7.26 -34.54
C PRO A 15 24.55 5.98 -33.71
N LEU A 16 23.70 6.01 -32.69
CA LEU A 16 23.49 4.88 -31.78
C LEU A 16 22.96 3.68 -32.61
N PRO A 17 23.62 2.51 -32.56
CA PRO A 17 23.21 1.36 -33.34
C PRO A 17 21.83 0.85 -32.94
N LYS A 18 21.11 0.39 -33.96
CA LYS A 18 19.72 -0.07 -34.00
C LYS A 18 19.40 -1.08 -32.89
N GLU A 19 18.36 -0.75 -32.13
CA GLU A 19 17.28 -1.64 -31.67
C GLU A 19 17.58 -3.15 -31.67
N GLU A 20 18.40 -3.61 -30.73
CA GLU A 20 18.58 -5.04 -30.47
C GLU A 20 17.95 -5.42 -29.12
N LYS A 21 16.75 -6.02 -29.22
CA LYS A 21 16.11 -6.89 -28.21
C LYS A 21 16.03 -6.35 -26.77
N ARG A 22 15.31 -5.24 -26.54
CA ARG A 22 14.57 -5.13 -25.27
C ARG A 22 13.53 -6.26 -25.27
N ALA A 23 13.47 -7.04 -24.19
CA ALA A 23 12.48 -8.08 -23.96
C ALA A 23 11.15 -7.68 -24.62
N GLN A 24 10.67 -8.46 -25.59
CA GLN A 24 9.45 -8.16 -26.35
C GLN A 24 8.28 -8.12 -25.37
N LEU A 25 7.97 -6.92 -24.87
CA LEU A 25 6.86 -6.66 -23.98
C LEU A 25 5.59 -6.81 -24.82
N TYR A 26 4.76 -7.82 -24.51
CA TYR A 26 3.55 -8.14 -25.30
C TYR A 26 2.50 -7.02 -25.28
N TYR A 27 2.59 -6.10 -24.30
CA TYR A 27 1.80 -4.86 -24.20
C TYR A 27 2.68 -3.72 -23.71
N ARG A 28 2.68 -2.56 -24.39
CA ARG A 28 3.23 -1.32 -23.82
C ARG A 28 2.18 -0.61 -22.98
N ALA A 29 2.62 0.24 -22.06
CA ALA A 29 1.73 1.00 -21.16
C ALA A 29 0.71 1.92 -21.87
N GLY A 30 0.94 2.24 -23.14
CA GLY A 30 0.02 3.03 -23.98
C GLY A 30 -0.83 2.21 -24.96
N ASP A 31 -0.63 0.89 -25.04
CA ASP A 31 -1.42 0.03 -25.91
C ASP A 31 -2.73 -0.30 -25.20
N TYR A 32 -3.86 -0.05 -25.86
CA TYR A 32 -5.19 -0.38 -25.33
C TYR A 32 -5.54 -1.82 -25.72
N PRO A 33 -5.67 -2.75 -24.76
CA PRO A 33 -6.13 -4.08 -25.09
C PRO A 33 -7.55 -4.04 -25.63
N THR A 34 -7.87 -5.04 -26.46
CA THR A 34 -9.27 -5.37 -26.75
C THR A 34 -10.05 -5.35 -25.43
N PRO A 35 -11.21 -4.69 -25.34
CA PRO A 35 -11.89 -4.43 -24.06
C PRO A 35 -12.12 -5.70 -23.24
N LEU A 36 -12.32 -6.84 -23.89
CA LEU A 36 -12.41 -8.15 -23.25
C LEU A 36 -11.11 -8.57 -22.51
N LYS A 37 -9.94 -8.38 -23.13
CA LYS A 37 -8.64 -8.69 -22.52
C LYS A 37 -8.34 -7.74 -21.36
N ALA A 38 -8.66 -6.45 -21.53
CA ALA A 38 -8.53 -5.46 -20.46
C ALA A 38 -9.39 -5.82 -19.23
N LEU A 39 -10.63 -6.29 -19.46
CA LEU A 39 -11.51 -6.79 -18.41
C LEU A 39 -10.94 -8.02 -17.71
N LEU A 40 -10.46 -9.02 -18.47
CA LEU A 40 -9.84 -10.23 -17.92
C LEU A 40 -8.63 -9.92 -17.04
N PHE A 41 -7.73 -9.04 -17.49
CA PHE A 41 -6.59 -8.60 -16.70
C PHE A 41 -7.01 -7.81 -15.45
N GLY A 42 -8.05 -6.97 -15.55
CA GLY A 42 -8.61 -6.26 -14.40
C GLY A 42 -9.19 -7.21 -13.35
N VAL A 43 -9.94 -8.24 -13.79
CA VAL A 43 -10.49 -9.28 -12.91
C VAL A 43 -9.36 -10.09 -12.26
N GLN A 44 -8.32 -10.47 -13.02
CA GLN A 44 -7.17 -11.15 -12.47
C GLN A 44 -6.48 -10.32 -11.37
N GLN A 45 -6.25 -9.03 -11.63
CA GLN A 45 -5.63 -8.13 -10.65
C GLN A 45 -6.51 -7.96 -9.40
N LEU A 46 -7.83 -7.87 -9.58
CA LEU A 46 -8.78 -7.81 -8.46
C LEU A 46 -8.70 -9.05 -7.58
N ILE A 47 -8.68 -10.25 -8.18
CA ILE A 47 -8.59 -11.52 -7.45
C ILE A 47 -7.26 -11.61 -6.70
N VAL A 48 -6.14 -11.27 -7.35
CA VAL A 48 -4.80 -11.32 -6.73
C VAL A 48 -4.67 -10.35 -5.56
N CYS A 49 -5.24 -9.15 -5.66
CA CYS A 49 -5.15 -8.14 -4.61
C CYS A 49 -6.24 -8.25 -3.53
N SER A 50 -7.26 -9.09 -3.73
CA SER A 50 -8.39 -9.22 -2.81
C SER A 50 -7.95 -9.59 -1.39
N SER A 51 -6.98 -10.49 -1.24
CA SER A 51 -6.45 -10.90 0.07
C SER A 51 -5.84 -9.71 0.83
N GLY A 52 -5.01 -8.91 0.18
CA GLY A 52 -4.40 -7.71 0.78
C GLY A 52 -5.43 -6.66 1.18
N LEU A 53 -6.48 -6.49 0.37
CA LEU A 53 -7.58 -5.55 0.64
C LEU A 53 -8.48 -5.99 1.81
N LEU A 54 -8.57 -7.28 2.10
CA LEU A 54 -9.36 -7.84 3.21
C LEU A 54 -8.61 -7.86 4.54
N VAL A 55 -7.28 -8.00 4.51
CA VAL A 55 -6.44 -8.08 5.72
C VAL A 55 -6.48 -6.77 6.52
N THR A 56 -6.40 -5.61 5.85
CA THR A 56 -6.43 -4.31 6.53
C THR A 56 -7.73 -4.06 7.32
N PRO A 57 -8.94 -4.12 6.72
CA PRO A 57 -10.18 -3.90 7.45
C PRO A 57 -10.43 -4.97 8.52
N TYR A 58 -9.91 -6.19 8.34
CA TYR A 58 -9.95 -7.23 9.34
C TYR A 58 -9.15 -6.85 10.59
N ILE A 59 -7.88 -6.52 10.43
CA ILE A 59 -7.01 -6.06 11.53
C ILE A 59 -7.59 -4.82 12.21
N LEU A 60 -8.12 -3.87 11.43
CA LEU A 60 -8.68 -2.66 12.00
C LEU A 60 -9.93 -2.97 12.84
N SER A 61 -10.74 -3.95 12.44
CA SER A 61 -11.91 -4.39 13.20
C SER A 61 -11.55 -5.09 14.52
N THR A 62 -10.43 -5.83 14.57
CA THR A 62 -9.97 -6.49 15.81
C THR A 62 -9.39 -5.49 16.80
N ILE A 63 -8.69 -4.46 16.31
CA ILE A 63 -8.11 -3.40 17.14
C ILE A 63 -9.17 -2.41 17.64
N ALA A 64 -10.25 -2.19 16.87
CA ALA A 64 -11.35 -1.35 17.31
C ALA A 64 -12.12 -1.92 18.52
N CYS A 65 -12.10 -3.25 18.72
CA CYS A 65 -12.71 -3.97 19.84
C CYS A 65 -14.18 -3.58 20.07
N ALA A 66 -15.01 -3.88 19.07
CA ALA A 66 -16.45 -3.58 19.12
C ALA A 66 -17.30 -4.73 19.69
N GLY A 67 -16.69 -5.76 20.31
CA GLY A 67 -17.40 -6.89 20.91
C GLY A 67 -18.38 -7.56 19.93
N THR A 68 -19.65 -7.63 20.32
CA THR A 68 -20.76 -8.20 19.54
C THR A 68 -21.01 -7.50 18.20
N ALA A 69 -20.69 -6.20 18.08
CA ALA A 69 -20.87 -5.40 16.86
C ALA A 69 -19.71 -5.53 15.86
N THR A 70 -18.68 -6.32 16.17
CA THR A 70 -17.48 -6.48 15.34
C THR A 70 -17.81 -6.95 13.91
N ALA A 71 -18.78 -7.84 13.75
CA ALA A 71 -19.18 -8.35 12.42
C ALA A 71 -19.75 -7.23 11.52
N THR A 72 -20.64 -6.40 12.06
CA THR A 72 -21.28 -5.29 11.32
C THR A 72 -20.25 -4.26 10.87
N ILE A 73 -19.32 -3.91 11.76
CA ILE A 73 -18.26 -2.94 11.48
C ILE A 73 -17.27 -3.50 10.46
N ARG A 74 -16.87 -4.77 10.60
CA ARG A 74 -15.97 -5.45 9.66
C ARG A 74 -16.51 -5.44 8.24
N VAL A 75 -17.79 -5.80 8.05
CA VAL A 75 -18.43 -5.78 6.72
C VAL A 75 -18.45 -4.37 6.14
N LYS A 76 -18.79 -3.36 6.95
CA LYS A 76 -18.78 -1.96 6.53
C LYS A 76 -17.38 -1.50 6.11
N LEU A 77 -16.36 -1.84 6.90
CA LEU A 77 -14.96 -1.50 6.59
C LEU A 77 -14.50 -2.16 5.29
N ILE A 78 -14.75 -3.47 5.10
CA ILE A 78 -14.42 -4.18 3.86
C ILE A 78 -15.06 -3.52 2.64
N ALA A 79 -16.37 -3.24 2.71
CA ALA A 79 -17.08 -2.58 1.62
C ALA A 79 -16.50 -1.21 1.30
N THR A 80 -16.22 -0.38 2.32
CA THR A 80 -15.63 0.95 2.11
C THR A 80 -14.22 0.87 1.54
N THR A 81 -13.36 -0.05 2.01
CA THR A 81 -11.99 -0.22 1.49
C THR A 81 -12.00 -0.62 0.02
N LEU A 82 -12.86 -1.56 -0.39
CA LEU A 82 -12.98 -1.96 -1.79
C LEU A 82 -13.48 -0.81 -2.69
N VAL A 83 -14.51 -0.09 -2.24
CA VAL A 83 -15.07 1.05 -2.99
C VAL A 83 -14.05 2.18 -3.11
N VAL A 84 -13.40 2.57 -2.01
CA VAL A 84 -12.40 3.64 -1.99
C VAL A 84 -11.16 3.26 -2.80
N SER A 85 -10.69 2.02 -2.70
CA SER A 85 -9.58 1.50 -3.52
C SER A 85 -9.90 1.55 -5.02
N GLY A 86 -11.13 1.16 -5.40
CA GLY A 86 -11.60 1.27 -6.79
C GLY A 86 -11.65 2.70 -7.29
N ILE A 87 -12.25 3.62 -6.52
CA ILE A 87 -12.34 5.05 -6.87
C ILE A 87 -10.94 5.66 -6.97
N ALA A 88 -10.05 5.39 -6.02
CA ALA A 88 -8.68 5.89 -6.03
C ALA A 88 -7.90 5.38 -7.24
N THR A 89 -8.04 4.09 -7.59
CA THR A 89 -7.41 3.50 -8.77
C THR A 89 -7.92 4.14 -10.06
N LEU A 90 -9.23 4.38 -10.17
CA LEU A 90 -9.81 5.08 -11.32
C LEU A 90 -9.27 6.52 -11.42
N LEU A 91 -9.22 7.23 -10.29
CA LEU A 91 -8.70 8.60 -10.23
C LEU A 91 -7.22 8.65 -10.64
N GLN A 92 -6.41 7.73 -10.14
CA GLN A 92 -4.99 7.59 -10.47
C GLN A 92 -4.77 7.26 -11.95
N ASN A 93 -5.63 6.44 -12.54
CA ASN A 93 -5.55 6.09 -13.96
C ASN A 93 -5.98 7.24 -14.87
N VAL A 94 -7.00 8.02 -14.47
CA VAL A 94 -7.56 9.12 -15.29
C VAL A 94 -6.75 10.41 -15.15
N LEU A 95 -6.37 10.80 -13.93
CA LEU A 95 -5.69 12.08 -13.64
C LEU A 95 -4.19 11.93 -13.36
N GLY A 96 -3.73 10.73 -13.01
CA GLY A 96 -2.34 10.47 -12.65
C GLY A 96 -1.47 10.04 -13.83
N VAL A 97 -0.56 9.11 -13.57
CA VAL A 97 0.53 8.72 -14.50
C VAL A 97 0.06 7.79 -15.64
N ARG A 98 -1.27 7.69 -15.87
CA ARG A 98 -1.92 6.76 -16.83
C ARG A 98 -1.43 5.31 -16.74
N LEU A 99 -0.92 4.90 -15.58
CA LEU A 99 -0.38 3.57 -15.35
C LEU A 99 -1.34 2.79 -14.46
N ALA A 100 -1.82 1.65 -14.96
CA ALA A 100 -2.76 0.77 -14.26
C ALA A 100 -2.13 0.15 -13.01
N LEU A 101 -2.16 0.89 -11.90
CA LEU A 101 -1.69 0.48 -10.58
C LEU A 101 -2.86 0.44 -9.62
N LEU A 102 -3.12 -0.73 -9.03
CA LEU A 102 -4.16 -0.87 -8.02
C LEU A 102 -3.71 -0.14 -6.75
N GLN A 103 -4.49 0.87 -6.36
CA GLN A 103 -4.22 1.68 -5.18
C GLN A 103 -4.98 1.09 -3.99
N GLY A 104 -4.26 0.75 -2.92
CA GLY A 104 -4.82 0.11 -1.74
C GLY A 104 -4.19 0.62 -0.43
N PRO A 105 -4.66 0.12 0.71
CA PRO A 105 -4.07 0.42 2.00
C PRO A 105 -2.63 -0.10 2.05
N SER A 106 -1.72 0.70 2.63
CA SER A 106 -0.31 0.33 2.75
C SER A 106 -0.07 -0.49 4.02
N PHE A 107 0.62 -1.62 3.87
CA PHE A 107 1.09 -2.44 4.99
C PHE A 107 2.08 -1.73 5.91
N ALA A 108 2.66 -0.60 5.48
CA ALA A 108 3.52 0.21 6.33
C ALA A 108 2.77 0.81 7.53
N TYR A 109 1.44 0.97 7.43
CA TYR A 109 0.62 1.50 8.53
C TYR A 109 0.28 0.47 9.61
N PHE A 110 0.56 -0.82 9.40
CA PHE A 110 0.31 -1.83 10.43
C PHE A 110 1.22 -1.68 11.65
N ALA A 111 2.49 -1.30 11.46
CA ALA A 111 3.40 -1.04 12.57
C ALA A 111 2.89 0.05 13.53
N PRO A 112 2.51 1.27 13.08
CA PRO A 112 1.96 2.28 13.98
C PRO A 112 0.57 1.91 14.54
N ILE A 113 -0.26 1.19 13.78
CA ILE A 113 -1.56 0.70 14.27
C ILE A 113 -1.37 -0.29 15.43
N TYR A 114 -0.40 -1.19 15.32
CA TYR A 114 -0.08 -2.14 16.39
C TYR A 114 0.55 -1.45 17.61
N ALA A 115 1.43 -0.47 17.40
CA ALA A 115 1.96 0.34 18.49
C ALA A 115 0.84 1.09 19.23
N PHE A 116 -0.19 1.56 18.51
CA PHE A 116 -1.35 2.22 19.08
C PHE A 116 -2.19 1.29 19.98
N GLU A 117 -2.35 0.03 19.60
CA GLU A 117 -3.05 -0.99 20.41
C GLU A 117 -2.37 -1.26 21.76
N GLN A 118 -1.03 -1.18 21.81
CA GLN A 118 -0.25 -1.46 23.02
C GLN A 118 -0.35 -0.37 24.09
N LEU A 119 -0.89 0.81 23.77
CA LEU A 119 -1.07 1.87 24.75
C LEU A 119 -2.13 1.47 25.78
N PRO A 120 -1.90 1.71 27.08
CA PRO A 120 -2.82 1.30 28.15
C PRO A 120 -4.21 1.93 28.03
N GLU A 121 -4.31 3.13 27.42
CA GLU A 121 -5.57 3.83 27.17
C GLU A 121 -6.41 3.21 26.04
N PHE A 122 -5.75 2.55 25.08
CA PHE A 122 -6.39 1.97 23.89
C PHE A 122 -6.44 0.44 23.91
N LYS A 123 -5.85 -0.17 24.95
CA LYS A 123 -5.83 -1.61 25.11
C LYS A 123 -7.25 -2.16 25.16
N CYS A 124 -7.49 -3.17 24.35
CA CYS A 124 -8.76 -3.89 24.28
C CYS A 124 -8.87 -4.82 25.47
N ASN A 125 -9.67 -4.45 26.48
CA ASN A 125 -9.91 -5.28 27.66
C ASN A 125 -11.28 -6.00 27.63
N ALA A 126 -12.05 -5.82 26.55
CA ALA A 126 -13.38 -6.43 26.39
C ALA A 126 -13.28 -7.79 25.68
N THR A 127 -14.07 -8.75 26.15
CA THR A 127 -14.22 -10.08 25.56
C THR A 127 -15.15 -9.97 24.34
N PRO A 128 -15.06 -10.82 23.30
CA PRO A 128 -15.98 -10.82 22.16
C PRO A 128 -17.48 -10.96 22.50
N THR A 129 -17.82 -11.29 23.75
CA THR A 129 -19.18 -11.40 24.29
C THR A 129 -19.65 -10.17 25.07
N ASP A 130 -18.76 -9.24 25.40
CA ASP A 130 -19.10 -8.03 26.14
C ASP A 130 -19.68 -6.97 25.18
N ASP A 131 -20.72 -6.27 25.64
CA ASP A 131 -21.32 -5.17 24.91
C ASP A 131 -20.49 -3.90 25.16
N VAL A 132 -19.75 -3.47 24.15
CA VAL A 132 -18.90 -2.27 24.21
C VAL A 132 -19.73 -1.09 23.70
N PRO A 133 -19.82 0.02 24.45
CA PRO A 133 -20.53 1.22 24.01
C PRO A 133 -20.08 1.67 22.62
N GLU A 134 -21.04 2.09 21.77
CA GLU A 134 -20.75 2.52 20.40
C GLU A 134 -19.74 3.67 20.33
N GLU A 135 -19.75 4.54 21.34
CA GLU A 135 -18.84 5.66 21.49
C GLU A 135 -17.36 5.26 21.65
N ASP A 136 -17.08 4.14 22.35
CA ASP A 136 -15.71 3.73 22.71
C ASP A 136 -14.92 3.17 21.53
N TYR A 137 -15.57 2.36 20.67
CA TYR A 137 -14.88 1.88 19.46
C TYR A 137 -14.86 2.93 18.35
N LEU A 138 -15.87 3.81 18.28
CA LEU A 138 -15.89 4.90 17.30
C LEU A 138 -14.83 5.95 17.57
N ILE A 139 -14.54 6.28 18.84
CA ILE A 139 -13.48 7.25 19.15
C ILE A 139 -12.10 6.72 18.73
N ARG A 140 -11.84 5.42 18.92
CA ARG A 140 -10.60 4.75 18.48
C ARG A 140 -10.45 4.79 16.96
N LEU A 141 -11.51 4.44 16.24
CA LEU A 141 -11.53 4.47 14.77
C LEU A 141 -11.34 5.90 14.23
N ARG A 142 -11.98 6.90 14.84
CA ARG A 142 -11.80 8.31 14.46
C ARG A 142 -10.39 8.81 14.71
N LEU A 143 -9.75 8.39 15.81
CA LEU A 143 -8.38 8.79 16.11
C LEU A 143 -7.39 8.19 15.10
N LEU A 144 -7.54 6.91 14.76
CA LEU A 144 -6.75 6.27 13.70
C LEU A 144 -6.96 6.94 12.34
N GLN A 145 -8.22 7.20 11.97
CA GLN A 145 -8.55 7.89 10.72
C GLN A 145 -7.95 9.32 10.69
N GLY A 146 -8.03 10.07 11.79
CA GLY A 146 -7.44 11.39 11.92
C GLY A 146 -5.92 11.37 11.76
N GLY A 147 -5.25 10.38 12.35
CA GLY A 147 -3.82 10.17 12.17
C GLY A 147 -3.43 9.88 10.71
N LEU A 148 -4.19 9.04 10.02
CA LEU A 148 -3.98 8.74 8.59
C LEU A 148 -4.21 9.97 7.70
N ILE A 149 -5.24 10.78 7.97
CA ILE A 149 -5.49 12.04 7.26
C ILE A 149 -4.33 13.01 7.48
N GLY A 150 -3.88 13.17 8.73
CA GLY A 150 -2.73 14.01 9.06
C GLY A 150 -1.45 13.57 8.34
N SER A 151 -1.16 12.27 8.35
CA SER A 151 -0.04 11.69 7.59
C SER A 151 -0.15 11.98 6.09
N SER A 152 -1.35 11.82 5.51
CA SER A 152 -1.58 12.09 4.09
C SER A 152 -1.34 13.56 3.73
N ILE A 153 -1.78 14.51 4.56
CA ILE A 153 -1.57 15.94 4.33
C ILE A 153 -0.07 16.26 4.31
N ILE A 154 0.68 15.75 5.30
CA ILE A 154 2.13 15.93 5.36
C ILE A 154 2.81 15.33 4.12
N GLN A 155 2.41 14.11 3.74
CA GLN A 155 2.94 13.43 2.55
C GLN A 155 2.66 14.23 1.27
N THR A 156 1.46 14.80 1.12
CA THR A 156 1.10 15.65 -0.02
C THR A 156 1.92 16.93 -0.05
N LEU A 157 2.16 17.59 1.09
CA LEU A 157 3.00 18.78 1.15
C LEU A 157 4.46 18.48 0.76
N ILE A 158 5.01 17.35 1.22
CA ILE A 158 6.35 16.88 0.82
C ILE A 158 6.40 16.56 -0.68
N GLY A 159 5.32 16.00 -1.23
CA GLY A 159 5.18 15.75 -2.66
C GLY A 159 5.15 17.04 -3.49
N LEU A 160 4.37 18.04 -3.04
CA LEU A 160 4.21 19.33 -3.74
C LEU A 160 5.47 20.20 -3.69
N THR A 161 6.23 20.14 -2.59
CA THR A 161 7.51 20.88 -2.46
C THR A 161 8.62 20.33 -3.36
N GLY A 162 8.40 19.21 -4.06
CA GLY A 162 9.40 18.62 -4.97
C GLY A 162 10.59 18.00 -4.25
N LEU A 163 10.58 17.95 -2.91
CA LEU A 163 11.64 17.36 -2.10
C LEU A 163 11.86 15.88 -2.43
N ILE A 164 10.79 15.18 -2.82
CA ILE A 164 10.84 13.80 -3.29
C ILE A 164 11.82 13.65 -4.47
N GLY A 165 11.91 14.64 -5.37
CA GLY A 165 12.82 14.62 -6.52
C GLY A 165 14.29 14.66 -6.10
N LEU A 166 14.62 15.46 -5.07
CA LEU A 166 15.97 15.48 -4.49
C LEU A 166 16.29 14.17 -3.75
N LEU A 167 15.30 13.62 -3.03
CA LEU A 167 15.44 12.40 -2.25
C LEU A 167 15.63 11.15 -3.13
N THR A 168 14.99 11.10 -4.31
CA THR A 168 15.18 10.00 -5.27
C THR A 168 16.63 9.85 -5.77
N ARG A 169 17.48 10.88 -5.62
CA ARG A 169 18.91 10.77 -5.89
C ARG A 169 19.68 9.95 -4.84
N PHE A 170 19.17 9.90 -3.61
CA PHE A 170 19.74 9.12 -2.51
C PHE A 170 19.08 7.75 -2.34
N ILE A 171 17.82 7.62 -2.73
CA ILE A 171 17.06 6.38 -2.60
C ILE A 171 17.31 5.49 -3.83
N GLY A 172 18.28 4.59 -3.71
CA GLY A 172 18.57 3.58 -4.72
C GLY A 172 17.86 2.24 -4.46
N PRO A 173 17.85 1.30 -5.43
CA PRO A 173 17.34 -0.05 -5.24
C PRO A 173 18.04 -0.78 -4.07
N LEU A 174 19.30 -0.41 -3.79
CA LEU A 174 20.09 -0.94 -2.68
C LEU A 174 19.50 -0.64 -1.30
N THR A 175 18.78 0.48 -1.13
CA THR A 175 18.15 0.85 0.15
C THR A 175 16.67 0.45 0.20
N ILE A 176 15.96 0.48 -0.93
CA ILE A 176 14.54 0.10 -0.98
C ILE A 176 14.35 -1.40 -0.73
N ALA A 177 15.17 -2.26 -1.36
CA ALA A 177 15.05 -3.71 -1.22
C ALA A 177 15.14 -4.19 0.24
N PRO A 178 16.18 -3.80 1.03
CA PRO A 178 16.24 -4.19 2.43
C PRO A 178 15.13 -3.54 3.26
N LEU A 179 14.70 -2.31 2.94
CA LEU A 179 13.58 -1.68 3.65
C LEU A 179 12.27 -2.48 3.50
N MET A 180 11.94 -2.89 2.27
CA MET A 180 10.75 -3.70 2.00
C MET A 180 10.83 -5.08 2.67
N LEU A 181 12.02 -5.67 2.71
CA LEU A 181 12.25 -6.92 3.45
C LEU A 181 12.00 -6.74 4.95
N LEU A 182 12.53 -5.68 5.56
CA LEU A 182 12.32 -5.38 6.98
C LEU A 182 10.85 -5.10 7.31
N LEU A 183 10.15 -4.33 6.47
CA LEU A 183 8.72 -4.10 6.62
C LEU A 183 7.93 -5.41 6.56
N SER A 184 8.28 -6.30 5.62
CA SER A 184 7.62 -7.60 5.49
C SER A 184 7.90 -8.49 6.71
N LEU A 185 9.15 -8.55 7.18
CA LEU A 185 9.54 -9.32 8.36
C LEU A 185 8.85 -8.82 9.64
N SER A 186 8.66 -7.50 9.79
CA SER A 186 7.95 -6.92 10.92
C SER A 186 6.47 -7.32 10.93
N ASN A 187 5.83 -7.33 9.76
CA ASN A 187 4.41 -7.68 9.63
C ASN A 187 4.16 -9.20 9.73
N MET A 188 5.16 -10.03 9.46
CA MET A 188 5.03 -11.48 9.51
C MET A 188 4.58 -11.96 10.91
N LYS A 189 5.10 -11.37 12.00
CA LYS A 189 4.71 -11.74 13.37
C LYS A 189 3.21 -11.54 13.60
N MET A 190 2.69 -10.42 13.14
CA MET A 190 1.27 -10.10 13.21
C MET A 190 0.45 -11.10 12.39
N CYS A 191 0.81 -11.32 11.13
CA CYS A 191 0.10 -12.28 10.27
C CYS A 191 0.07 -13.69 10.86
N MET A 192 1.15 -14.15 11.48
CA MET A 192 1.22 -15.47 12.11
C MET A 192 0.24 -15.59 13.28
N GLU A 193 0.18 -14.60 14.17
CA GLU A 193 -0.73 -14.62 15.32
C GLU A 193 -2.22 -14.61 14.90
N TYR A 194 -2.55 -13.85 13.85
CA TYR A 194 -3.91 -13.85 13.30
C TYR A 194 -4.25 -15.12 12.51
N SER A 195 -3.27 -15.72 11.84
CA SER A 195 -3.45 -16.99 11.10
C SER A 195 -3.71 -18.16 12.05
N GLU A 196 -3.04 -18.19 13.21
CA GLU A 196 -3.25 -19.22 14.24
C GLU A 196 -4.68 -19.19 14.80
N LYS A 197 -5.23 -17.98 15.00
CA LYS A 197 -6.57 -17.80 15.57
C LYS A 197 -7.70 -18.05 14.54
N HIS A 198 -7.45 -17.86 13.24
CA HIS A 198 -8.51 -17.79 12.21
C HIS A 198 -8.12 -18.42 10.85
N TRP A 199 -7.42 -19.56 10.86
CA TRP A 199 -6.89 -20.23 9.67
C TRP A 199 -7.92 -20.51 8.54
N VAL A 200 -9.21 -20.63 8.86
CA VAL A 200 -10.30 -20.81 7.87
C VAL A 200 -10.74 -19.50 7.19
N SER A 201 -10.52 -18.33 7.78
CA SER A 201 -10.96 -17.04 7.19
C SER A 201 -9.92 -16.42 6.23
N LEU A 202 -8.72 -17.00 6.14
CA LEU A 202 -7.56 -16.45 5.41
C LEU A 202 -7.16 -17.29 4.17
N MET A 203 -7.82 -18.44 3.94
CA MET A 203 -7.65 -19.32 2.78
C MET A 203 -8.82 -19.14 1.81
#